data_AF-A0A2T7A4F3-F1
#
_entry.id   AF-A0A2T7A4F3-F1
#
_cell.length_a   1.000
_cell.length_b   1.000
_cell.length_c   1.000
_cell.angle_alpha   90.00
_cell.angle_beta   90.00
_cell.angle_gamma   90.00
#
_symmetry.space_group_name_H-M   'P 1'
#
loop_
_entity.id
_entity.type
_entity.pdbx_description
1 polymer ?
#
loop_
_entity_poly.entity_id
_entity_poly.type
_entity_poly.pdbx_seq_one_letter_code
_entity_poly.pdbx_strand_id
1 'polypeptide(L)'
;TKSGFEYSLAVPSKWGPVLTAVYSVMVTLLFALCWEIVSIAKSVSNDEILRGMSLVGFWNAREPLAATRFIFGYLIRLRREGCNTPKWTKTLLLLAFVWFLGTYAAGIWVAAALISGKVAPANPSKVYVPPFSGADPADIMRLEALRAPATLRSLGSAEAPSSQQTITNRFKLDAHLSSGDSPQFFTYNYTVTAHDMGLQKWYDLKQVVGGRCDVNSSWFSNNSPLEDLDVYRPWGLENSTITVAYDGERKTAPSATALSFPYLDRNFLTGQVANHRYGIIVHSSHRASYTVGTDPWYKTEPFKASENNTDARIISPPGNRVMGGRPALSCTQTDLWSYNGRQFNNIYELTDEANIKLPTGWVKQLQFDFSSPRIVDMINSAGPSSLVSSSTFASGAFDARSATIEKDMTRLLTATWISTAYTFRNMLMVSDQQSLGNEALDDTRAPQRGVDLFVVSTPKVATLRLSVLVTIPVLLV
;
A
#
# COMPACT_ATOMS: atom_id res chain seq x y z
N THR A 1 -3.73 12.88 5.02
CA THR A 1 -5.16 12.49 4.90
C THR A 1 -5.75 13.22 3.69
N LYS A 2 -7.04 13.01 3.31
CA LYS A 2 -7.70 13.68 2.17
C LYS A 2 -7.64 15.23 2.20
N SER A 3 -7.12 15.82 3.27
CA SER A 3 -7.07 17.26 3.57
C SER A 3 -5.66 17.89 3.64
N GLY A 4 -4.61 17.22 3.14
CA GLY A 4 -3.24 17.77 3.20
C GLY A 4 -2.52 17.50 4.53
N PHE A 5 -1.52 18.33 4.84
CA PHE A 5 -0.63 18.21 6.01
C PHE A 5 -1.40 18.35 7.32
N GLU A 6 -1.20 17.40 8.24
CA GLU A 6 -1.83 17.45 9.56
C GLU A 6 -0.79 17.12 10.63
N TYR A 7 -0.43 18.14 11.43
CA TYR A 7 0.46 17.95 12.57
C TYR A 7 -0.19 16.98 13.55
N SER A 8 0.56 15.92 13.87
CA SER A 8 0.04 14.80 14.63
C SER A 8 1.06 14.30 15.64
N LEU A 9 0.58 13.73 16.74
CA LEU A 9 1.39 13.12 17.79
C LEU A 9 0.99 11.66 17.97
N ALA A 10 1.97 10.75 17.98
CA ALA A 10 1.74 9.33 18.24
C ALA A 10 1.84 9.05 19.74
N VAL A 11 0.81 8.38 20.31
CA VAL A 11 0.82 7.90 21.71
C VAL A 11 0.51 6.41 21.78
N PRO A 12 0.96 5.67 22.81
CA PRO A 12 0.56 4.28 22.99
C PRO A 12 -0.97 4.13 23.01
N SER A 13 -1.50 3.11 22.34
CA SER A 13 -2.96 2.96 22.13
C SER A 13 -3.76 2.90 23.43
N LYS A 14 -3.16 2.41 24.52
CA LYS A 14 -3.77 2.42 25.87
C LYS A 14 -4.18 3.82 26.36
N TRP A 15 -3.49 4.86 25.93
CA TRP A 15 -3.78 6.24 26.32
C TRP A 15 -4.82 6.91 25.43
N GLY A 16 -5.10 6.35 24.24
CA GLY A 16 -6.08 6.89 23.31
C GLY A 16 -7.46 7.09 23.95
N PRO A 17 -8.10 6.04 24.51
CA PRO A 17 -9.41 6.16 25.15
C PRO A 17 -9.41 7.12 26.35
N VAL A 18 -8.33 7.15 27.13
CA VAL A 18 -8.19 8.06 28.28
C VAL A 18 -8.18 9.51 27.81
N LEU A 19 -7.40 9.83 26.78
CA LEU A 19 -7.34 11.19 26.23
C LEU A 19 -8.66 11.58 25.58
N THR A 20 -9.31 10.69 24.83
CA THR A 20 -10.66 10.93 24.28
C THR A 20 -11.66 11.25 25.40
N ALA A 21 -11.64 10.52 26.51
CA ALA A 21 -12.52 10.80 27.65
C ALA A 21 -12.24 12.18 28.28
N VAL A 22 -10.95 12.51 28.51
CA VAL A 22 -10.55 13.82 29.05
C VAL A 22 -10.98 14.97 28.14
N TYR A 23 -10.76 14.84 26.82
CA TYR A 23 -11.16 15.88 25.86
C TYR A 23 -12.67 16.01 25.73
N SER A 24 -13.43 14.92 25.85
CA SER A 24 -14.89 14.98 25.91
C SER A 24 -15.34 15.84 27.11
N VAL A 25 -14.75 15.62 28.28
CA VAL A 25 -15.03 16.42 29.48
C VAL A 25 -14.66 17.89 29.28
N MET A 26 -13.47 18.19 28.75
CA MET A 26 -13.04 19.57 28.47
C MET A 26 -14.00 20.29 27.52
N VAL A 27 -14.44 19.64 26.45
CA VAL A 27 -15.41 20.21 25.51
C VAL A 27 -16.75 20.47 26.20
N THR A 28 -17.24 19.53 27.02
CA THR A 28 -18.49 19.76 27.77
C THR A 28 -18.39 20.93 28.75
N LEU A 29 -17.24 21.11 29.41
CA LEU A 29 -16.99 22.26 30.29
C LEU A 29 -16.96 23.57 29.51
N LEU A 30 -16.31 23.58 28.34
CA LEU A 30 -16.27 24.75 27.46
C LEU A 30 -17.68 25.17 27.01
N PHE A 31 -18.52 24.21 26.63
CA PHE A 31 -19.92 24.49 26.28
C PHE A 31 -20.76 24.98 27.48
N ALA A 32 -20.45 24.54 28.70
CA ALA A 32 -21.07 25.06 29.91
C ALA A 32 -20.65 26.51 30.18
N LEU A 33 -19.38 26.87 29.94
CA LEU A 33 -18.93 28.27 30.02
C LEU A 33 -19.59 29.14 28.94
N CYS A 34 -19.67 28.64 27.69
CA CYS A 34 -20.35 29.35 26.62
C CYS A 34 -21.87 29.49 26.89
N TRP A 35 -22.49 28.54 27.58
CA TRP A 35 -23.90 28.64 28.00
C TRP A 35 -24.15 29.86 28.89
N GLU A 36 -23.29 30.09 29.88
CA GLU A 36 -23.38 31.27 30.76
C GLU A 36 -23.24 32.58 29.96
N ILE A 37 -22.35 32.62 28.96
CA ILE A 37 -22.23 33.81 28.09
C ILE A 37 -23.50 34.02 27.25
N VAL A 38 -24.06 32.94 26.70
CA VAL A 38 -25.28 33.02 25.90
C VAL A 38 -26.49 33.40 26.73
N SER A 39 -26.60 32.90 27.96
CA SER A 39 -27.65 33.30 28.90
C SER A 39 -27.53 34.81 29.20
N ILE A 40 -26.31 35.33 29.37
CA ILE A 40 -26.03 36.77 29.62
C ILE A 40 -26.48 37.59 28.41
N ALA A 41 -25.98 37.24 27.23
CA ALA A 41 -26.26 37.97 26.00
C ALA A 41 -27.76 38.01 25.68
N LYS A 42 -28.47 36.90 25.92
CA LYS A 42 -29.94 36.86 25.73
C LYS A 42 -30.70 37.65 26.78
N SER A 43 -30.18 37.80 27.99
CA SER A 43 -30.76 38.69 28.99
C SER A 43 -30.62 40.17 28.63
N VAL A 44 -29.48 40.57 28.06
CA VAL A 44 -29.19 41.98 27.73
C VAL A 44 -29.90 42.43 26.44
N SER A 45 -30.11 41.52 25.48
CA SER A 45 -30.69 41.86 24.18
C SER A 45 -32.21 42.10 24.16
N ASN A 46 -32.92 41.88 25.28
CA ASN A 46 -34.37 42.06 25.35
C ASN A 46 -34.71 43.29 26.20
N ASP A 47 -34.92 44.43 25.53
CA ASP A 47 -35.22 45.74 26.15
C ASP A 47 -36.60 45.84 26.82
N GLU A 48 -37.47 44.83 26.68
CA GLU A 48 -38.74 44.82 27.41
C GLU A 48 -38.51 44.37 28.87
N ILE A 49 -38.22 45.35 29.72
CA ILE A 49 -37.95 45.30 31.18
C ILE A 49 -38.99 44.50 32.02
N LEU A 50 -40.05 43.94 31.41
CA LEU A 50 -41.17 43.28 32.09
C LEU A 50 -41.67 42.01 31.37
N ARG A 51 -40.85 40.96 31.21
CA ARG A 51 -41.37 39.66 30.68
C ARG A 51 -40.82 38.38 31.36
N GLY A 52 -41.55 37.94 32.39
CA GLY A 52 -41.96 36.54 32.62
C GLY A 52 -41.03 35.62 33.44
N MET A 53 -41.65 34.82 34.32
CA MET A 53 -40.98 33.79 35.14
C MET A 53 -40.10 32.82 34.33
N SER A 54 -40.40 32.57 33.05
CA SER A 54 -39.57 31.71 32.19
C SER A 54 -38.22 32.32 31.80
N LEU A 55 -38.07 33.65 31.72
CA LEU A 55 -36.78 34.28 31.44
C LEU A 55 -35.89 34.21 32.68
N VAL A 56 -36.45 34.51 33.86
CA VAL A 56 -35.76 34.41 35.15
C VAL A 56 -35.32 32.97 35.43
N GLY A 57 -36.17 31.98 35.13
CA GLY A 57 -35.79 30.57 35.28
C GLY A 57 -34.80 30.06 34.24
N PHE A 58 -34.80 30.61 33.01
CA PHE A 58 -33.78 30.32 32.00
C PHE A 58 -32.42 30.88 32.42
N TRP A 59 -32.41 32.11 32.94
CA TRP A 59 -31.22 32.80 33.43
C TRP A 59 -30.59 32.12 34.65
N ASN A 60 -31.39 31.75 35.64
CA ASN A 60 -30.89 31.12 36.86
C ASN A 60 -30.50 29.64 36.67
N ALA A 61 -30.71 29.08 35.48
CA ALA A 61 -30.32 27.71 35.19
C ALA A 61 -28.84 27.63 34.84
N ARG A 62 -28.05 27.12 35.79
CA ARG A 62 -26.61 26.84 35.65
C ARG A 62 -26.25 25.84 34.54
N GLU A 63 -27.23 25.10 34.03
CA GLU A 63 -27.02 24.15 32.95
C GLU A 63 -28.21 24.13 31.96
N PRO A 64 -27.95 23.85 30.66
CA PRO A 64 -28.98 23.79 29.63
C PRO A 64 -30.10 22.80 29.94
N LEU A 65 -29.77 21.67 30.59
CA LEU A 65 -30.73 20.65 31.00
C LEU A 65 -31.72 21.19 32.04
N ALA A 66 -31.21 21.92 33.04
CA ALA A 66 -32.04 22.56 34.06
C ALA A 66 -32.95 23.61 33.43
N ALA A 67 -32.44 24.43 32.51
CA ALA A 67 -33.23 25.41 31.76
C ALA A 67 -34.36 24.75 30.96
N THR A 68 -34.02 23.65 30.26
CA THR A 68 -34.99 22.86 29.48
C THR A 68 -36.08 22.28 30.38
N ARG A 69 -35.70 21.64 31.50
CA ARG A 69 -36.66 21.06 32.46
C ARG A 69 -37.55 22.13 33.07
N PHE A 70 -36.98 23.27 33.47
CA PHE A 70 -37.72 24.38 34.06
C PHE A 70 -38.76 24.95 33.08
N ILE A 71 -38.35 25.31 31.86
CA ILE A 71 -39.27 25.89 30.87
C ILE A 71 -40.32 24.87 30.44
N PHE A 72 -39.94 23.61 30.24
CA PHE A 72 -40.89 22.55 29.89
C PHE A 72 -41.95 22.36 30.97
N GLY A 73 -41.55 22.33 32.25
CA GLY A 73 -42.47 22.29 33.38
C GLY A 73 -43.39 23.51 33.45
N TYR A 74 -42.86 24.70 33.19
CA TYR A 74 -43.64 25.94 33.12
C TYR A 74 -44.68 25.92 32.00
N LEU A 75 -44.33 25.42 30.82
CA LEU A 75 -45.24 25.25 29.68
C LEU A 75 -46.38 24.26 29.97
N ILE A 76 -46.09 23.16 30.66
CA ILE A 76 -47.12 22.19 31.08
C ILE A 76 -48.12 22.85 32.04
N ARG A 77 -47.65 23.66 32.99
CA ARG A 77 -48.51 24.40 33.94
C ARG A 77 -49.41 25.40 33.21
N LEU A 78 -48.83 26.24 32.33
CA LEU A 78 -49.60 27.18 31.51
C LEU A 78 -50.69 26.49 30.67
N ARG A 79 -50.37 25.32 30.10
CA ARG A 79 -51.32 24.52 29.33
C ARG A 79 -52.46 23.97 30.20
N ARG A 80 -52.17 23.53 31.42
CA ARG A 80 -53.19 23.06 32.38
C ARG A 80 -54.12 24.20 32.83
N GLU A 81 -53.60 25.40 32.97
CA GLU A 81 -54.35 26.59 33.39
C GLU A 81 -55.06 27.31 32.23
N GLY A 82 -54.98 26.80 31.00
CA GLY A 82 -55.66 27.37 29.83
C GLY A 82 -55.09 28.71 29.34
N CYS A 83 -53.89 29.08 29.79
CA CYS A 83 -53.24 30.32 29.40
C CYS A 83 -52.53 30.19 28.03
N ASN A 84 -52.62 31.26 27.24
CA ASN A 84 -51.92 31.32 25.96
C ASN A 84 -50.40 31.31 26.16
N THR A 85 -49.73 30.41 25.44
CA THR A 85 -48.29 30.23 25.55
C THR A 85 -47.55 31.33 24.78
N PRO A 86 -46.75 32.18 25.43
CA PRO A 86 -46.02 33.22 24.72
C PRO A 86 -44.98 32.59 23.78
N LYS A 87 -44.85 33.15 22.56
CA LYS A 87 -43.95 32.63 21.51
C LYS A 87 -42.50 32.56 21.98
N TRP A 88 -42.02 33.55 22.74
CA TRP A 88 -40.64 33.63 23.23
C TRP A 88 -40.26 32.48 24.17
N THR A 89 -41.17 31.99 25.01
CA THR A 89 -40.93 30.85 25.91
C THR A 89 -40.67 29.56 25.13
N LYS A 90 -41.35 29.38 23.98
CA LYS A 90 -41.07 28.27 23.06
C LYS A 90 -39.69 28.41 22.42
N THR A 91 -39.29 29.64 22.07
CA THR A 91 -37.95 29.93 21.51
C THR A 91 -36.83 29.65 22.52
N LEU A 92 -37.02 30.02 23.79
CA LEU A 92 -36.07 29.71 24.86
C LEU A 92 -35.96 28.21 25.13
N LEU A 93 -37.09 27.48 25.12
CA LEU A 93 -37.05 26.02 25.24
C LEU A 93 -36.25 25.39 24.11
N LEU A 94 -36.51 25.82 22.86
CA LEU A 94 -35.80 25.31 21.71
C LEU A 94 -34.30 25.59 21.81
N LEU A 95 -33.92 26.81 22.22
CA LEU A 95 -32.52 27.19 22.42
C LEU A 95 -31.85 26.33 23.51
N ALA A 96 -32.45 26.18 24.68
CA ALA A 96 -31.92 25.36 25.77
C ALA A 96 -31.75 23.89 25.34
N PHE A 97 -32.74 23.35 24.65
CA PHE A 97 -32.73 21.96 24.19
C PHE A 97 -31.67 21.72 23.10
N VAL A 98 -31.57 22.62 22.12
CA VAL A 98 -30.54 22.56 21.07
C VAL A 98 -29.15 22.69 21.68
N TRP A 99 -28.97 23.59 22.66
CA TRP A 99 -27.69 23.75 23.34
C TRP A 99 -27.31 22.52 24.17
N PHE A 100 -28.27 21.94 24.89
CA PHE A 100 -28.11 20.70 25.62
C PHE A 100 -27.63 19.58 24.69
N LEU A 101 -28.35 19.32 23.59
CA LEU A 101 -27.96 18.29 22.63
C LEU A 101 -26.60 18.61 21.98
N GLY A 102 -26.37 19.88 21.64
CA GLY A 102 -25.12 20.36 21.06
C GLY A 102 -23.92 20.11 21.97
N THR A 103 -24.08 20.29 23.29
CA THR A 103 -23.01 20.08 24.27
C THR A 103 -22.53 18.62 24.29
N TYR A 104 -23.46 17.66 24.38
CA TYR A 104 -23.11 16.23 24.39
C TYR A 104 -22.63 15.75 23.01
N ALA A 105 -23.29 16.20 21.94
CA ALA A 105 -22.88 15.86 20.58
C ALA A 105 -21.47 16.37 20.29
N ALA A 106 -21.16 17.63 20.64
CA ALA A 106 -19.84 18.21 20.45
C ALA A 106 -18.77 17.48 21.27
N GLY A 107 -19.05 17.15 22.53
CA GLY A 107 -18.12 16.38 23.37
C GLY A 107 -17.72 15.05 22.73
N ILE A 108 -18.70 14.30 22.22
CA ILE A 108 -18.46 13.02 21.54
C ILE A 108 -17.71 13.22 20.21
N TRP A 109 -18.15 14.16 19.37
CA TRP A 109 -17.61 14.35 18.03
C TRP A 109 -16.20 14.94 18.03
N VAL A 110 -15.93 15.93 18.87
CA VAL A 110 -14.60 16.55 18.99
C VAL A 110 -13.61 15.57 19.61
N ALA A 111 -14.03 14.81 20.62
CA ALA A 111 -13.19 13.79 21.23
C ALA A 111 -12.90 12.63 20.26
N ALA A 112 -13.87 12.21 19.44
CA ALA A 112 -13.65 11.24 18.38
C ALA A 112 -12.71 11.79 17.29
N ALA A 113 -12.81 13.08 16.98
CA ALA A 113 -11.95 13.75 16.03
C ALA A 113 -10.49 13.89 16.53
N LEU A 114 -10.22 13.72 17.84
CA LEU A 114 -8.87 13.76 18.39
C LEU A 114 -7.98 12.66 17.79
N ILE A 115 -8.50 11.45 17.60
CA ILE A 115 -7.74 10.32 17.06
C ILE A 115 -7.86 10.32 15.54
N SER A 116 -6.78 10.64 14.82
CA SER A 116 -6.74 10.65 13.36
C SER A 116 -6.41 9.28 12.75
N GLY A 117 -5.80 8.38 13.52
CA GLY A 117 -5.39 7.08 12.99
C GLY A 117 -4.56 6.22 13.94
N LYS A 118 -3.91 5.22 13.36
CA LYS A 118 -3.06 4.22 14.03
C LYS A 118 -1.66 4.20 13.42
N VAL A 119 -1.09 5.37 13.21
CA VAL A 119 0.15 5.59 12.46
C VAL A 119 1.19 6.25 13.37
N ALA A 120 2.42 5.76 13.32
CA ALA A 120 3.53 6.26 14.12
C ALA A 120 4.77 6.47 13.25
N PRO A 121 5.66 7.43 13.59
CA PRO A 121 7.01 7.44 13.06
C PRO A 121 7.71 6.10 13.27
N ALA A 122 8.59 5.74 12.35
CA ALA A 122 9.43 4.56 12.49
C ALA A 122 10.35 4.69 13.72
N ASN A 123 10.75 3.56 14.31
CA ASN A 123 11.82 3.57 15.31
C ASN A 123 13.16 3.52 14.57
N PRO A 124 14.02 4.56 14.66
CA PRO A 124 15.29 4.61 13.93
C PRO A 124 16.20 3.43 14.26
N SER A 125 16.19 2.92 15.49
CA SER A 125 17.00 1.77 15.92
C SER A 125 16.55 0.43 15.36
N LYS A 126 15.42 0.39 14.64
CA LYS A 126 14.88 -0.80 13.98
C LYS A 126 14.97 -0.72 12.46
N VAL A 127 15.46 0.39 11.91
CA VAL A 127 15.64 0.53 10.47
C VAL A 127 16.88 -0.23 10.05
N TYR A 128 16.71 -1.12 9.07
CA TYR A 128 17.77 -1.93 8.51
C TYR A 128 17.85 -1.76 7.00
N VAL A 129 19.04 -1.43 6.51
CA VAL A 129 19.37 -1.31 5.08
C VAL A 129 20.59 -2.19 4.81
N PRO A 130 20.45 -3.29 4.05
CA PRO A 130 21.58 -4.15 3.74
C PRO A 130 22.57 -3.44 2.79
N PRO A 131 23.88 -3.70 2.91
CA PRO A 131 24.87 -3.16 2.00
C PRO A 131 24.70 -3.74 0.59
N PHE A 132 24.87 -2.89 -0.42
CA PHE A 132 24.94 -3.30 -1.82
C PHE A 132 26.38 -3.67 -2.17
N SER A 133 26.83 -4.85 -1.73
CA SER A 133 28.20 -5.33 -2.00
C SER A 133 28.23 -6.85 -2.17
N GLY A 134 27.43 -7.39 -3.09
CA GLY A 134 27.37 -8.83 -3.34
C GLY A 134 28.00 -9.21 -4.68
N ALA A 135 29.34 -9.33 -4.73
CA ALA A 135 29.97 -10.17 -5.75
C ALA A 135 30.00 -11.65 -5.31
N ASP A 136 29.91 -11.91 -3.99
CA ASP A 136 29.84 -13.25 -3.43
C ASP A 136 28.41 -13.83 -3.60
N PRO A 137 28.25 -14.99 -4.27
CA PRO A 137 26.97 -15.69 -4.34
C PRO A 137 26.27 -15.89 -2.98
N ALA A 138 27.03 -16.08 -1.89
CA ALA A 138 26.45 -16.26 -0.56
C ALA A 138 25.71 -15.00 -0.07
N ASP A 139 26.24 -13.82 -0.34
CA ASP A 139 25.62 -12.56 0.05
C ASP A 139 24.39 -12.25 -0.81
N ILE A 140 24.41 -12.63 -2.09
CA ILE A 140 23.22 -12.56 -2.96
C ILE A 140 22.10 -13.44 -2.39
N MET A 141 22.40 -14.68 -1.99
CA MET A 141 21.40 -15.58 -1.40
C MET A 141 20.85 -15.04 -0.07
N ARG A 142 21.69 -14.46 0.79
CA ARG A 142 21.26 -13.83 2.04
C ARG A 142 20.35 -12.64 1.78
N LEU A 143 20.69 -11.81 0.79
CA LEU A 143 19.91 -10.65 0.40
C LEU A 143 18.53 -11.04 -0.15
N GLU A 144 18.47 -12.09 -0.97
CA GLU A 144 17.20 -12.67 -1.42
C GLU A 144 16.37 -13.22 -0.26
N ALA A 145 17.01 -13.88 0.72
CA ALA A 145 16.33 -14.35 1.93
C ALA A 145 15.73 -13.21 2.77
N LEU A 146 16.34 -12.02 2.75
CA LEU A 146 15.79 -10.82 3.40
C LEU A 146 14.61 -10.21 2.65
N ARG A 147 14.60 -10.31 1.31
CA ARG A 147 13.55 -9.76 0.44
C ARG A 147 12.31 -10.66 0.38
N ALA A 148 12.50 -11.98 0.37
CA ALA A 148 11.43 -12.95 0.16
C ALA A 148 10.20 -12.75 1.08
N PRO A 149 10.33 -12.50 2.41
CA PRO A 149 9.16 -12.25 3.26
C PRO A 149 8.37 -10.99 2.89
N ALA A 150 9.04 -9.94 2.40
CA ALA A 150 8.36 -8.74 1.93
C ALA A 150 7.64 -8.98 0.59
N THR A 151 8.30 -9.68 -0.32
CA THR A 151 7.74 -10.11 -1.61
C THR A 151 6.48 -10.96 -1.42
N LEU A 152 6.54 -12.01 -0.59
CA LEU A 152 5.39 -12.89 -0.33
C LEU A 152 4.23 -12.15 0.33
N ARG A 153 4.50 -11.19 1.23
CA ARG A 153 3.45 -10.32 1.81
C ARG A 153 2.80 -9.43 0.75
N SER A 154 3.58 -8.87 -0.17
CA SER A 154 3.06 -8.04 -1.26
C SER A 154 2.21 -8.86 -2.22
N LEU A 155 2.64 -10.08 -2.58
CA LEU A 155 1.88 -11.02 -3.39
C LEU A 155 0.55 -11.42 -2.72
N GLY A 156 0.59 -11.84 -1.45
CA GLY A 156 -0.63 -12.17 -0.71
C GLY A 156 -1.55 -10.97 -0.53
N SER A 157 -1.00 -9.75 -0.41
CA SER A 157 -1.79 -8.52 -0.38
C SER A 157 -2.40 -8.17 -1.73
N ALA A 158 -1.78 -8.55 -2.86
CA ALA A 158 -2.31 -8.33 -4.19
C ALA A 158 -3.53 -9.23 -4.50
N GLU A 159 -3.63 -10.39 -3.87
CA GLU A 159 -4.74 -11.34 -4.03
C GLU A 159 -5.88 -11.12 -3.02
N ALA A 160 -5.68 -10.30 -1.98
CA ALA A 160 -6.69 -10.08 -0.96
C ALA A 160 -7.93 -9.36 -1.53
N PRO A 161 -9.16 -9.87 -1.34
CA PRO A 161 -10.37 -9.25 -1.90
C PRO A 161 -10.59 -7.79 -1.46
N SER A 162 -10.17 -7.45 -0.24
CA SER A 162 -10.28 -6.10 0.33
C SER A 162 -9.28 -5.10 -0.28
N SER A 163 -8.16 -5.58 -0.81
CA SER A 163 -7.16 -4.74 -1.46
C SER A 163 -7.51 -4.51 -2.93
N GLN A 164 -8.19 -5.47 -3.57
CA GLN A 164 -8.51 -5.43 -4.98
C GLN A 164 -9.30 -4.18 -5.37
N GLN A 165 -10.31 -3.74 -4.61
CA GLN A 165 -11.05 -2.50 -4.94
C GLN A 165 -10.26 -1.19 -4.71
N THR A 166 -9.33 -1.17 -3.76
CA THR A 166 -8.60 0.06 -3.41
C THR A 166 -7.35 0.23 -4.26
N ILE A 167 -6.72 -0.88 -4.63
CA ILE A 167 -5.45 -0.92 -5.38
C ILE A 167 -5.68 -0.98 -6.89
N THR A 168 -6.77 -1.57 -7.40
CA THR A 168 -7.07 -1.53 -8.85
C THR A 168 -7.28 -0.11 -9.38
N ASN A 169 -7.63 0.86 -8.52
CA ASN A 169 -7.70 2.26 -8.93
C ASN A 169 -6.32 2.95 -9.01
N ARG A 170 -5.26 2.32 -8.50
CA ARG A 170 -3.87 2.84 -8.46
C ARG A 170 -2.99 2.30 -9.58
N PHE A 171 -3.48 1.27 -10.27
CA PHE A 171 -2.76 0.50 -11.28
C PHE A 171 -3.67 0.26 -12.48
N LYS A 172 -3.11 0.34 -13.69
CA LYS A 172 -3.82 -0.02 -14.92
C LYS A 172 -2.99 -1.01 -15.73
N LEU A 173 -3.65 -2.05 -16.23
CA LEU A 173 -3.12 -3.01 -17.19
C LEU A 173 -4.10 -3.09 -18.36
N ASP A 174 -3.60 -2.86 -19.57
CA ASP A 174 -4.39 -2.96 -20.78
C ASP A 174 -3.76 -4.03 -21.70
N ALA A 175 -4.51 -5.10 -21.94
CA ALA A 175 -4.15 -6.16 -22.87
C ALA A 175 -4.58 -5.78 -24.30
N HIS A 176 -3.66 -5.89 -25.26
CA HIS A 176 -3.91 -5.56 -26.65
C HIS A 176 -3.87 -6.82 -27.52
N LEU A 177 -4.97 -7.11 -28.21
CA LEU A 177 -5.17 -8.31 -29.05
C LEU A 177 -4.84 -7.99 -30.52
N SER A 178 -4.17 -8.90 -31.25
CA SER A 178 -3.81 -8.65 -32.66
C SER A 178 -4.69 -9.30 -33.71
N SER A 179 -5.49 -10.29 -33.35
CA SER A 179 -6.49 -11.02 -34.17
C SER A 179 -6.62 -12.41 -33.54
N GLY A 180 -7.69 -12.63 -32.78
CA GLY A 180 -7.89 -13.82 -31.93
C GLY A 180 -7.87 -13.52 -30.43
N ASP A 181 -8.04 -14.57 -29.61
CA ASP A 181 -8.18 -14.48 -28.13
C ASP A 181 -6.84 -14.34 -27.38
N SER A 182 -5.73 -14.13 -28.08
CA SER A 182 -4.39 -14.05 -27.47
C SER A 182 -3.83 -12.63 -27.49
N PRO A 183 -3.32 -12.11 -26.36
CA PRO A 183 -2.70 -10.80 -26.29
C PRO A 183 -1.37 -10.78 -27.05
N GLN A 184 -1.16 -9.72 -27.84
CA GLN A 184 0.13 -9.43 -28.48
C GLN A 184 1.05 -8.68 -27.54
N PHE A 185 0.51 -7.71 -26.80
CA PHE A 185 1.25 -6.94 -25.83
C PHE A 185 0.36 -6.42 -24.71
N PHE A 186 1.00 -6.08 -23.61
CA PHE A 186 0.39 -5.44 -22.45
C PHE A 186 1.01 -4.07 -22.24
N THR A 187 0.21 -3.08 -21.90
CA THR A 187 0.70 -1.82 -21.37
C THR A 187 0.27 -1.66 -19.93
N TYR A 188 1.15 -1.14 -19.09
CA TYR A 188 0.84 -0.89 -17.70
C TYR A 188 1.34 0.47 -17.25
N ASN A 189 0.64 1.03 -16.26
CA ASN A 189 1.12 2.19 -15.54
C ASN A 189 0.66 2.18 -14.08
N TYR A 190 1.45 2.80 -13.22
CA TYR A 190 1.08 3.11 -11.86
C TYR A 190 1.83 4.32 -11.33
N THR A 191 1.31 4.91 -10.26
CA THR A 191 1.98 6.01 -9.57
C THR A 191 2.08 5.67 -8.08
N VAL A 192 3.26 5.91 -7.52
CA VAL A 192 3.51 5.80 -6.08
C VAL A 192 3.87 7.18 -5.55
N THR A 193 3.10 7.67 -4.59
CA THR A 193 3.30 8.99 -3.98
C THR A 193 4.04 8.87 -2.66
N ALA A 194 4.58 9.99 -2.18
CA ALA A 194 5.16 10.10 -0.85
C ALA A 194 4.21 9.63 0.26
N HIS A 195 2.91 9.86 0.10
CA HIS A 195 1.90 9.38 1.03
C HIS A 195 1.79 7.85 1.03
N ASP A 196 1.85 7.22 -0.14
CA ASP A 196 1.84 5.75 -0.26
C ASP A 196 3.10 5.14 0.36
N MET A 197 4.24 5.84 0.23
CA MET A 197 5.52 5.51 0.88
C MET A 197 5.59 5.83 2.38
N GLY A 198 4.59 6.54 2.92
CA GLY A 198 4.56 6.95 4.32
C GLY A 198 5.58 8.04 4.69
N LEU A 199 6.04 8.87 3.75
CA LEU A 199 7.04 9.90 4.00
C LEU A 199 6.49 11.08 4.82
N GLN A 200 7.29 11.58 5.77
CA GLN A 200 6.89 12.72 6.61
C GLN A 200 7.29 14.09 6.03
N LYS A 201 8.44 14.18 5.34
CA LYS A 201 9.04 15.46 4.89
C LYS A 201 8.95 15.71 3.39
N TRP A 202 9.17 14.69 2.56
CA TRP A 202 9.24 14.82 1.10
C TRP A 202 7.91 14.51 0.43
N TYR A 203 6.90 15.28 0.79
CA TYR A 203 5.50 15.00 0.44
C TYR A 203 5.17 15.10 -1.06
N ASP A 204 5.92 15.89 -1.81
CA ASP A 204 5.76 16.04 -3.26
C ASP A 204 6.51 14.96 -4.05
N LEU A 205 7.22 14.06 -3.36
CA LEU A 205 7.93 12.97 -4.01
C LEU A 205 6.93 12.02 -4.64
N LYS A 206 7.12 11.70 -5.92
CA LYS A 206 6.34 10.67 -6.61
C LYS A 206 7.19 9.94 -7.64
N GLN A 207 6.90 8.65 -7.80
CA GLN A 207 7.40 7.80 -8.86
C GLN A 207 6.24 7.48 -9.81
N VAL A 208 6.43 7.72 -11.10
CA VAL A 208 5.49 7.37 -12.16
C VAL A 208 6.15 6.28 -12.99
N VAL A 209 5.52 5.11 -13.02
CA VAL A 209 6.01 3.95 -13.75
C VAL A 209 5.09 3.68 -14.93
N GLY A 210 5.67 3.50 -16.10
CA GLY A 210 4.97 3.10 -17.32
C GLY A 210 5.75 2.04 -18.05
N GLY A 211 5.07 1.07 -18.65
CA GLY A 211 5.77 0.04 -19.41
C GLY A 211 4.91 -0.70 -20.40
N ARG A 212 5.60 -1.46 -21.25
CA ARG A 212 5.03 -2.30 -22.29
C ARG A 212 5.73 -3.66 -22.28
N CYS A 213 4.97 -4.74 -22.36
CA CYS A 213 5.46 -6.10 -22.46
C CYS A 213 4.88 -6.77 -23.71
N ASP A 214 5.74 -7.13 -24.65
CA ASP A 214 5.37 -7.83 -25.88
C ASP A 214 5.48 -9.35 -25.67
N VAL A 215 4.46 -10.09 -26.09
CA VAL A 215 4.47 -11.56 -26.10
C VAL A 215 5.37 -12.02 -27.24
N ASN A 216 6.55 -12.53 -26.87
CA ASN A 216 7.62 -12.81 -27.81
C ASN A 216 7.96 -14.30 -27.88
N SER A 217 7.54 -14.93 -28.97
CA SER A 217 7.89 -16.31 -29.29
C SER A 217 9.28 -16.46 -29.91
N SER A 218 9.93 -15.39 -30.39
CA SER A 218 11.25 -15.48 -31.03
C SER A 218 12.39 -15.78 -30.07
N TRP A 219 12.16 -15.64 -28.76
CA TRP A 219 13.14 -16.01 -27.74
C TRP A 219 13.28 -17.51 -27.59
N PHE A 220 12.23 -18.29 -27.89
CA PHE A 220 12.33 -19.74 -27.89
C PHE A 220 13.19 -20.19 -29.08
N SER A 221 14.30 -20.85 -28.79
CA SER A 221 15.26 -21.33 -29.78
C SER A 221 14.92 -22.75 -30.22
N ASN A 222 14.91 -23.68 -29.27
CA ASN A 222 14.70 -25.10 -29.53
C ASN A 222 14.35 -25.85 -28.24
N ASN A 223 13.73 -27.02 -28.41
CA ASN A 223 13.64 -28.05 -27.39
C ASN A 223 14.90 -28.93 -27.48
N SER A 224 15.47 -29.29 -26.34
CA SER A 224 16.53 -30.31 -26.21
C SER A 224 15.88 -31.60 -25.67
N PRO A 225 15.47 -32.55 -26.55
CA PRO A 225 14.71 -33.72 -26.11
C PRO A 225 15.53 -34.69 -25.26
N LEU A 226 16.86 -34.69 -25.41
CA LEU A 226 17.77 -35.53 -24.64
C LEU A 226 17.92 -35.06 -23.20
N GLU A 227 17.80 -33.74 -22.99
CA GLU A 227 17.98 -33.09 -21.69
C GLU A 227 16.64 -32.67 -21.07
N ASP A 228 15.53 -32.96 -21.76
CA ASP A 228 14.18 -32.58 -21.35
C ASP A 228 14.13 -31.08 -20.97
N LEU A 229 14.55 -30.17 -21.85
CA LEU A 229 14.53 -28.73 -21.59
C LEU A 229 14.16 -27.86 -22.80
N ASP A 230 13.52 -26.73 -22.53
CA ASP A 230 13.34 -25.63 -23.49
C ASP A 230 14.52 -24.65 -23.38
N VAL A 231 15.08 -24.25 -24.52
CA VAL A 231 16.17 -23.28 -24.61
C VAL A 231 15.64 -21.93 -25.10
N TYR A 232 15.91 -20.89 -24.32
CA TYR A 232 15.58 -19.50 -24.64
C TYR A 232 16.83 -18.66 -24.87
N ARG A 233 16.80 -17.79 -25.88
CA ARG A 233 17.84 -16.80 -26.21
C ARG A 233 17.27 -15.37 -26.16
N PRO A 234 17.13 -14.79 -24.96
CA PRO A 234 16.66 -13.44 -24.75
C PRO A 234 17.47 -12.43 -25.59
N TRP A 235 16.76 -11.54 -26.29
CA TRP A 235 17.34 -10.47 -27.11
C TRP A 235 18.34 -10.93 -28.18
N GLY A 236 18.38 -12.21 -28.54
CA GLY A 236 19.32 -12.76 -29.51
C GLY A 236 20.78 -12.81 -29.00
N LEU A 237 20.99 -12.72 -27.69
CA LEU A 237 22.33 -12.77 -27.09
C LEU A 237 22.68 -14.22 -26.74
N GLU A 238 23.71 -14.78 -27.37
CA GLU A 238 24.15 -16.17 -27.13
C GLU A 238 24.60 -16.40 -25.66
N ASN A 239 25.23 -15.40 -25.06
CA ASN A 239 25.72 -15.45 -23.67
C ASN A 239 24.60 -15.35 -22.61
N SER A 240 23.34 -15.17 -23.00
CA SER A 240 22.20 -15.03 -22.09
C SER A 240 21.21 -16.19 -22.19
N THR A 241 21.70 -17.37 -22.57
CA THR A 241 20.86 -18.56 -22.73
C THR A 241 20.23 -18.97 -21.41
N ILE A 242 18.91 -19.16 -21.40
CA ILE A 242 18.13 -19.65 -20.25
C ILE A 242 17.47 -20.97 -20.62
N THR A 243 17.53 -21.94 -19.71
CA THR A 243 16.94 -23.26 -19.90
C THR A 243 15.79 -23.49 -18.91
N VAL A 244 14.67 -24.00 -19.42
CA VAL A 244 13.49 -24.39 -18.62
C VAL A 244 13.41 -25.92 -18.66
N ALA A 245 13.74 -26.57 -17.54
CA ALA A 245 13.85 -28.03 -17.46
C ALA A 245 12.49 -28.69 -17.16
N TYR A 246 12.15 -29.78 -17.83
CA TYR A 246 10.86 -30.45 -17.67
C TYR A 246 10.82 -31.37 -16.44
N ASP A 247 11.90 -32.07 -16.10
CA ASP A 247 11.88 -33.15 -15.09
C ASP A 247 11.68 -32.61 -13.65
N GLY A 248 12.33 -31.50 -13.30
CA GLY A 248 12.11 -30.80 -12.02
C GLY A 248 10.78 -30.03 -11.96
N GLU A 249 10.27 -29.60 -13.11
CA GLU A 249 9.09 -28.75 -13.19
C GLU A 249 7.77 -29.51 -13.19
N ARG A 250 7.75 -30.80 -13.55
CA ARG A 250 6.54 -31.65 -13.43
C ARG A 250 6.03 -31.81 -12.00
N LYS A 251 6.89 -31.60 -10.99
CA LYS A 251 6.58 -31.75 -9.56
C LYS A 251 6.38 -30.43 -8.83
N THR A 252 6.77 -29.32 -9.45
CA THR A 252 6.64 -27.99 -8.83
C THR A 252 5.42 -27.28 -9.38
N ALA A 253 5.04 -26.18 -8.74
CA ALA A 253 4.00 -25.30 -9.24
C ALA A 253 4.54 -24.42 -10.39
N PRO A 254 3.70 -24.00 -11.36
CA PRO A 254 4.11 -23.04 -12.38
C PRO A 254 4.73 -21.79 -11.77
N SER A 255 5.82 -21.31 -12.36
CA SER A 255 6.56 -20.15 -11.86
C SER A 255 7.12 -19.32 -13.03
N ALA A 256 7.77 -18.21 -12.74
CA ALA A 256 8.45 -17.39 -13.72
C ALA A 256 9.82 -16.96 -13.22
N THR A 257 10.72 -16.70 -14.17
CA THR A 257 12.01 -16.06 -13.94
C THR A 257 12.04 -14.74 -14.69
N ALA A 258 12.49 -13.68 -14.01
CA ALA A 258 12.68 -12.38 -14.62
C ALA A 258 14.16 -12.10 -14.88
N LEU A 259 14.43 -11.51 -16.04
CA LEU A 259 15.78 -11.23 -16.51
C LEU A 259 15.94 -9.73 -16.70
N SER A 260 16.96 -9.15 -16.08
CA SER A 260 17.38 -7.79 -16.42
C SER A 260 18.17 -7.78 -17.73
N PHE A 261 18.02 -6.74 -18.54
CA PHE A 261 18.86 -6.56 -19.72
C PHE A 261 20.33 -6.34 -19.32
N PRO A 262 21.31 -6.95 -20.02
CA PRO A 262 22.68 -7.04 -19.53
C PRO A 262 23.51 -5.75 -19.57
N TYR A 263 22.98 -4.62 -20.04
CA TYR A 263 23.66 -3.31 -19.91
C TYR A 263 23.21 -2.63 -18.60
N LEU A 264 23.93 -2.94 -17.53
CA LEU A 264 23.77 -2.32 -16.20
C LEU A 264 24.89 -1.30 -15.89
N ASP A 265 25.56 -0.74 -16.91
CA ASP A 265 26.55 0.31 -16.63
C ASP A 265 25.82 1.52 -16.04
N ARG A 266 26.20 1.90 -14.81
CA ARG A 266 25.66 3.09 -14.12
C ARG A 266 25.83 4.34 -14.98
N ASN A 267 26.91 4.43 -15.75
CA ASN A 267 27.17 5.55 -16.66
C ASN A 267 26.19 5.61 -17.84
N PHE A 268 25.58 4.48 -18.22
CA PHE A 268 24.56 4.43 -19.26
C PHE A 268 23.21 4.97 -18.74
N LEU A 269 22.95 4.89 -17.43
CA LEU A 269 21.70 5.34 -16.82
C LEU A 269 21.73 6.84 -16.46
N THR A 270 22.89 7.41 -16.13
CA THR A 270 23.01 8.84 -15.77
C THR A 270 22.82 9.74 -17.01
N GLY A 271 21.80 10.62 -16.98
CA GLY A 271 21.52 11.58 -18.06
C GLY A 271 20.60 11.07 -19.19
N GLN A 272 20.12 9.83 -19.13
CA GLN A 272 19.11 9.29 -20.04
C GLN A 272 17.83 8.93 -19.31
N VAL A 273 16.67 9.10 -19.97
CA VAL A 273 15.40 8.51 -19.51
C VAL A 273 15.64 7.02 -19.34
N ALA A 274 15.52 6.53 -18.10
CA ALA A 274 15.78 5.13 -17.79
C ALA A 274 14.70 4.24 -18.44
N ASN A 275 14.97 3.87 -19.69
CA ASN A 275 14.22 2.88 -20.44
C ASN A 275 14.80 1.51 -20.07
N HIS A 276 14.37 1.00 -18.93
CA HIS A 276 14.75 -0.33 -18.49
C HIS A 276 14.15 -1.38 -19.42
N ARG A 277 14.99 -2.34 -19.83
CA ARG A 277 14.56 -3.53 -20.55
C ARG A 277 14.66 -4.72 -19.62
N TYR A 278 13.64 -5.57 -19.64
CA TYR A 278 13.64 -6.82 -18.89
C TYR A 278 12.81 -7.88 -19.60
N GLY A 279 13.02 -9.13 -19.23
CA GLY A 279 12.32 -10.28 -19.77
C GLY A 279 11.60 -11.05 -18.68
N ILE A 280 10.52 -11.74 -19.03
CA ILE A 280 9.88 -12.74 -18.16
C ILE A 280 9.79 -14.05 -18.94
N ILE A 281 10.38 -15.10 -18.41
CA ILE A 281 10.27 -16.47 -18.94
C ILE A 281 9.39 -17.27 -17.99
N VAL A 282 8.34 -17.88 -18.56
CA VAL A 282 7.42 -18.73 -17.81
C VAL A 282 7.98 -20.14 -17.72
N HIS A 283 7.97 -20.69 -16.51
CA HIS A 283 8.28 -22.07 -16.18
C HIS A 283 6.97 -22.83 -16.07
N SER A 284 6.30 -23.09 -17.19
CA SER A 284 5.02 -23.82 -17.26
C SER A 284 5.07 -25.04 -18.18
N SER A 285 6.10 -25.17 -19.03
CA SER A 285 6.25 -26.22 -20.03
C SER A 285 6.14 -27.63 -19.44
N HIS A 286 5.43 -28.52 -20.13
CA HIS A 286 5.23 -29.93 -19.77
C HIS A 286 4.59 -30.19 -18.40
N ARG A 287 4.02 -29.18 -17.74
CA ARG A 287 3.28 -29.36 -16.49
C ARG A 287 1.91 -29.98 -16.74
N ALA A 288 1.52 -30.90 -15.86
CA ALA A 288 0.22 -31.56 -15.93
C ALA A 288 -0.92 -30.57 -15.67
N SER A 289 -2.00 -30.71 -16.44
CA SER A 289 -3.23 -29.95 -16.24
C SER A 289 -4.43 -30.88 -16.31
N TYR A 290 -5.40 -30.66 -15.41
CA TYR A 290 -6.67 -31.38 -15.44
C TYR A 290 -7.70 -30.71 -16.37
N THR A 291 -7.43 -29.49 -16.84
CA THR A 291 -8.26 -28.79 -17.84
C THR A 291 -7.46 -28.42 -19.09
N VAL A 292 -8.17 -28.15 -20.18
CA VAL A 292 -7.58 -27.61 -21.41
C VAL A 292 -7.41 -26.10 -21.28
N GLY A 293 -6.19 -25.61 -21.51
CA GLY A 293 -5.84 -24.19 -21.53
C GLY A 293 -5.57 -23.69 -22.96
N THR A 294 -5.96 -22.45 -23.24
CA THR A 294 -5.77 -21.79 -24.55
C THR A 294 -4.85 -20.57 -24.51
N ASP A 295 -4.59 -20.03 -23.31
CA ASP A 295 -3.72 -18.88 -23.09
C ASP A 295 -2.27 -19.19 -23.56
N PRO A 296 -1.53 -18.24 -24.15
CA PRO A 296 -0.21 -18.53 -24.71
C PRO A 296 0.79 -19.15 -23.73
N TRP A 297 0.76 -18.79 -22.44
CA TRP A 297 1.62 -19.38 -21.40
C TRP A 297 1.14 -20.74 -20.90
N TYR A 298 -0.16 -21.02 -21.00
CA TYR A 298 -0.80 -22.21 -20.43
C TYR A 298 -1.45 -23.12 -21.46
N LYS A 299 -1.16 -22.89 -22.75
CA LYS A 299 -1.73 -23.67 -23.85
C LYS A 299 -1.36 -25.14 -23.67
N THR A 300 -2.38 -25.99 -23.64
CA THR A 300 -2.20 -27.41 -23.37
C THR A 300 -2.28 -28.26 -24.63
N GLU A 301 -1.65 -29.42 -24.57
CA GLU A 301 -1.77 -30.53 -25.50
C GLU A 301 -2.18 -31.82 -24.75
N PRO A 302 -2.80 -32.80 -25.44
CA PRO A 302 -3.06 -34.11 -24.85
C PRO A 302 -1.74 -34.77 -24.43
N PHE A 303 -1.72 -35.36 -23.23
CA PHE A 303 -0.55 -36.08 -22.74
C PHE A 303 -0.34 -37.38 -23.53
N LYS A 304 0.91 -37.66 -23.92
CA LYS A 304 1.29 -38.93 -24.55
C LYS A 304 2.44 -39.57 -23.77
N ALA A 305 2.20 -40.77 -23.23
CA ALA A 305 3.14 -41.48 -22.36
C ALA A 305 4.44 -41.94 -23.05
N SER A 306 4.52 -41.89 -24.38
CA SER A 306 5.63 -42.44 -25.16
C SER A 306 6.62 -41.39 -25.70
N GLU A 307 6.50 -40.12 -25.31
CA GLU A 307 7.31 -39.05 -25.91
C GLU A 307 8.71 -38.90 -25.29
N ASN A 308 8.90 -39.29 -24.02
CA ASN A 308 10.23 -39.45 -23.43
C ASN A 308 10.26 -40.52 -22.32
N ASN A 309 11.48 -40.92 -21.92
CA ASN A 309 11.72 -41.95 -20.90
C ASN A 309 11.11 -41.59 -19.53
N THR A 310 10.93 -40.29 -19.27
CA THR A 310 10.36 -39.75 -18.04
C THR A 310 8.83 -39.87 -18.03
N ASP A 311 8.18 -39.57 -19.16
CA ASP A 311 6.72 -39.72 -19.37
C ASP A 311 6.28 -41.19 -19.30
N ALA A 312 7.11 -42.10 -19.80
CA ALA A 312 6.84 -43.53 -19.77
C ALA A 312 6.78 -44.13 -18.35
N ARG A 313 7.30 -43.42 -17.35
CA ARG A 313 7.31 -43.86 -15.94
C ARG A 313 6.11 -43.36 -15.12
N ILE A 314 5.23 -42.56 -15.72
CA ILE A 314 4.07 -41.99 -15.02
C ILE A 314 2.95 -43.02 -14.92
N ILE A 315 2.64 -43.45 -13.69
CA ILE A 315 1.64 -44.50 -13.39
C ILE A 315 0.21 -44.03 -13.70
N SER A 316 -0.08 -42.74 -13.51
CA SER A 316 -1.39 -42.13 -13.80
C SER A 316 -1.16 -40.88 -14.66
N PRO A 317 -1.16 -41.01 -16.00
CA PRO A 317 -0.89 -39.89 -16.88
C PRO A 317 -2.01 -38.84 -16.78
N PRO A 318 -1.68 -37.54 -16.72
CA PRO A 318 -2.68 -36.50 -16.76
C PRO A 318 -3.39 -36.50 -18.12
N GLY A 319 -4.63 -36.01 -18.19
CA GLY A 319 -5.33 -35.90 -19.48
C GLY A 319 -4.66 -34.90 -20.43
N ASN A 320 -4.10 -33.82 -19.88
CA ASN A 320 -3.45 -32.75 -20.62
C ASN A 320 -2.14 -32.33 -19.95
N ARG A 321 -1.25 -31.73 -20.72
CA ARG A 321 -0.08 -31.01 -20.22
C ARG A 321 0.14 -29.71 -20.98
N VAL A 322 0.85 -28.77 -20.41
CA VAL A 322 1.25 -27.54 -21.10
C VAL A 322 2.25 -27.88 -22.20
N MET A 323 2.06 -27.30 -23.39
CA MET A 323 2.98 -27.46 -24.51
C MET A 323 4.38 -26.89 -24.16
N GLY A 324 5.45 -27.50 -24.66
CA GLY A 324 6.79 -26.90 -24.60
C GLY A 324 6.88 -25.57 -25.40
N GLY A 325 7.95 -24.82 -25.18
CA GLY A 325 8.27 -23.59 -25.92
C GLY A 325 7.24 -22.49 -25.78
N ARG A 326 6.77 -22.22 -24.55
CA ARG A 326 5.82 -21.12 -24.28
C ARG A 326 6.48 -19.77 -24.53
N PRO A 327 5.77 -18.76 -25.06
CA PRO A 327 6.38 -17.47 -25.40
C PRO A 327 6.82 -16.72 -24.14
N ALA A 328 7.94 -16.01 -24.22
CA ALA A 328 8.40 -15.11 -23.17
C ALA A 328 7.71 -13.74 -23.27
N LEU A 329 7.87 -12.89 -22.26
CA LEU A 329 7.54 -11.47 -22.36
C LEU A 329 8.83 -10.65 -22.50
N SER A 330 8.89 -9.81 -23.53
CA SER A 330 9.94 -8.81 -23.71
C SER A 330 9.40 -7.45 -23.29
N CYS A 331 9.91 -6.91 -22.19
CA CYS A 331 9.36 -5.72 -21.56
C CYS A 331 10.28 -4.51 -21.62
N THR A 332 9.66 -3.34 -21.67
CA THR A 332 10.27 -2.02 -21.50
C THR A 332 9.54 -1.27 -20.38
N GLN A 333 10.27 -0.55 -19.53
CA GLN A 333 9.73 0.25 -18.43
C GLN A 333 10.46 1.58 -18.32
N THR A 334 9.69 2.64 -18.04
CA THR A 334 10.18 3.96 -17.63
C THR A 334 9.87 4.20 -16.16
N ASP A 335 10.86 4.70 -15.43
CA ASP A 335 10.77 5.02 -14.01
C ASP A 335 11.05 6.52 -13.79
N LEU A 336 10.00 7.34 -13.92
CA LEU A 336 10.12 8.80 -13.78
C LEU A 336 9.91 9.22 -12.33
N TRP A 337 10.87 9.93 -11.76
CA TRP A 337 10.78 10.51 -10.44
C TRP A 337 10.45 12.00 -10.54
N SER A 338 9.76 12.53 -9.53
CA SER A 338 9.58 13.97 -9.44
C SER A 338 9.42 14.43 -8.01
N TYR A 339 9.88 15.66 -7.75
CA TYR A 339 9.85 16.31 -6.46
C TYR A 339 9.80 17.83 -6.66
N ASN A 340 8.93 18.53 -5.91
CA ASN A 340 8.71 19.99 -6.01
C ASN A 340 8.51 20.49 -7.46
N GLY A 341 7.77 19.75 -8.28
CA GLY A 341 7.50 20.09 -9.67
C GLY A 341 8.65 19.83 -10.66
N ARG A 342 9.85 19.47 -10.19
CA ARG A 342 10.97 19.04 -11.04
C ARG A 342 10.88 17.54 -11.30
N GLN A 343 11.17 17.13 -12.53
CA GLN A 343 11.25 15.72 -12.94
C GLN A 343 12.72 15.26 -12.98
N PHE A 344 12.92 13.98 -12.70
CA PHE A 344 14.20 13.28 -12.71
C PHE A 344 14.01 11.98 -13.49
N ASN A 345 14.94 11.68 -14.37
CA ASN A 345 14.82 10.59 -15.34
C ASN A 345 15.02 9.19 -14.73
N ASN A 346 15.65 9.13 -13.56
CA ASN A 346 16.00 7.91 -12.86
C ASN A 346 16.28 8.19 -11.38
N ILE A 347 16.52 7.12 -10.61
CA ILE A 347 16.76 7.24 -9.16
C ILE A 347 18.10 7.94 -8.82
N TYR A 348 19.11 7.82 -9.68
CA TYR A 348 20.41 8.44 -9.46
C TYR A 348 20.32 9.96 -9.61
N GLU A 349 19.62 10.49 -10.62
CA GLU A 349 19.37 11.92 -10.74
C GLU A 349 18.59 12.47 -9.53
N LEU A 350 17.62 11.72 -9.01
CA LEU A 350 16.89 12.11 -7.80
C LEU A 350 17.81 12.15 -6.56
N THR A 351 18.70 11.18 -6.41
CA THR A 351 19.51 11.02 -5.19
C THR A 351 20.80 11.84 -5.22
N ASP A 352 21.42 12.00 -6.40
CA ASP A 352 22.72 12.64 -6.59
C ASP A 352 22.58 14.12 -7.06
N GLU A 353 21.55 14.48 -7.86
CA GLU A 353 21.45 15.81 -8.51
C GLU A 353 20.31 16.71 -7.99
N ALA A 354 19.29 16.14 -7.36
CA ALA A 354 18.09 16.88 -6.97
C ALA A 354 18.30 17.89 -5.83
N ASN A 355 19.52 17.95 -5.26
CA ASN A 355 19.84 18.72 -4.04
C ASN A 355 18.87 18.42 -2.89
N ILE A 356 18.37 17.18 -2.83
CA ILE A 356 17.49 16.70 -1.77
C ILE A 356 18.37 16.07 -0.70
N LYS A 357 18.31 16.61 0.53
CA LYS A 357 19.05 16.06 1.67
C LYS A 357 18.41 14.79 2.21
N LEU A 358 18.54 13.68 1.49
CA LEU A 358 18.12 12.34 1.93
C LEU A 358 19.16 11.73 2.89
N PRO A 359 18.75 10.96 3.91
CA PRO A 359 19.69 10.17 4.71
C PRO A 359 20.46 9.18 3.83
N THR A 360 21.73 8.91 4.13
CA THR A 360 22.58 8.02 3.32
C THR A 360 21.97 6.63 3.17
N GLY A 361 21.44 6.05 4.25
CA GLY A 361 20.76 4.76 4.20
C GLY A 361 19.55 4.73 3.26
N TRP A 362 18.83 5.86 3.13
CA TRP A 362 17.73 5.96 2.16
C TRP A 362 18.23 6.05 0.73
N VAL A 363 19.29 6.84 0.48
CA VAL A 363 19.92 6.91 -0.84
C VAL A 363 20.34 5.50 -1.27
N LYS A 364 21.00 4.75 -0.38
CA LYS A 364 21.42 3.37 -0.63
C LYS A 364 20.24 2.44 -0.90
N GLN A 365 19.20 2.44 -0.06
CA GLN A 365 18.03 1.59 -0.30
C GLN A 365 17.32 1.94 -1.61
N LEU A 366 17.10 3.24 -1.87
CA LEU A 366 16.40 3.68 -3.06
C LEU A 366 17.19 3.30 -4.32
N GLN A 367 18.49 3.57 -4.35
CA GLN A 367 19.35 3.16 -5.46
C GLN A 367 19.34 1.64 -5.62
N PHE A 368 19.44 0.89 -4.52
CA PHE A 368 19.44 -0.57 -4.53
C PHE A 368 18.16 -1.16 -5.13
N ASP A 369 17.00 -0.67 -4.68
CA ASP A 369 15.75 -1.27 -5.08
C ASP A 369 15.14 -0.66 -6.37
N PHE A 370 15.65 0.48 -6.84
CA PHE A 370 15.14 1.18 -8.03
C PHE A 370 16.20 1.37 -9.12
N SER A 371 17.36 0.71 -9.00
CA SER A 371 18.33 0.61 -10.10
C SER A 371 17.83 -0.24 -11.26
N SER A 372 16.86 -1.12 -10.99
CA SER A 372 16.21 -1.99 -11.96
C SER A 372 14.70 -2.02 -11.71
N PRO A 373 13.89 -2.44 -12.70
CA PRO A 373 12.46 -2.62 -12.52
C PRO A 373 12.16 -3.54 -11.34
N ARG A 374 11.44 -3.03 -10.35
CA ARG A 374 11.03 -3.74 -9.12
C ARG A 374 10.34 -5.08 -9.37
N ILE A 375 9.69 -5.23 -10.52
CA ILE A 375 9.04 -6.49 -10.92
C ILE A 375 10.05 -7.63 -11.10
N VAL A 376 11.30 -7.34 -11.47
CA VAL A 376 12.34 -8.35 -11.61
C VAL A 376 12.64 -9.00 -10.26
N ASP A 377 12.94 -8.16 -9.25
CA ASP A 377 13.13 -8.63 -7.87
C ASP A 377 11.87 -9.32 -7.33
N MET A 378 10.68 -8.77 -7.64
CA MET A 378 9.41 -9.38 -7.22
C MET A 378 9.23 -10.81 -7.74
N ILE A 379 9.51 -11.06 -9.03
CA ILE A 379 9.38 -12.38 -9.64
C ILE A 379 10.43 -13.34 -9.08
N ASN A 380 11.70 -12.91 -9.05
CA ASN A 380 12.80 -13.77 -8.66
C ASN A 380 12.77 -14.12 -7.16
N SER A 381 12.48 -13.16 -6.28
CA SER A 381 12.36 -13.41 -4.84
C SER A 381 11.11 -14.22 -4.47
N ALA A 382 10.08 -14.26 -5.35
CA ALA A 382 8.87 -15.05 -5.12
C ALA A 382 9.07 -16.53 -5.45
N GLY A 383 10.02 -16.84 -6.34
CA GLY A 383 10.34 -18.20 -6.76
C GLY A 383 9.09 -18.97 -7.22
N PRO A 384 8.79 -20.16 -6.63
CA PRO A 384 7.63 -20.97 -7.01
C PRO A 384 6.26 -20.30 -6.85
N SER A 385 6.16 -19.22 -6.06
CA SER A 385 4.90 -18.50 -5.82
C SER A 385 4.72 -17.26 -6.70
N SER A 386 5.56 -17.09 -7.72
CA SER A 386 5.56 -15.94 -8.64
C SER A 386 4.27 -15.80 -9.46
N LEU A 387 3.60 -16.91 -9.82
CA LEU A 387 2.40 -16.89 -10.66
C LEU A 387 1.13 -17.22 -9.86
N VAL A 388 -0.03 -16.68 -10.30
CA VAL A 388 -1.37 -17.03 -9.77
C VAL A 388 -1.64 -18.51 -9.98
N SER A 389 -1.23 -19.05 -11.13
CA SER A 389 -1.39 -20.48 -11.47
C SER A 389 -0.72 -21.42 -10.48
N SER A 390 0.25 -20.95 -9.69
CA SER A 390 0.84 -21.74 -8.60
C SER A 390 -0.16 -22.06 -7.48
N SER A 391 -1.19 -21.23 -7.28
CA SER A 391 -2.20 -21.40 -6.22
C SER A 391 -3.19 -22.53 -6.48
N THR A 392 -3.37 -22.93 -7.75
CA THR A 392 -4.25 -24.04 -8.15
C THR A 392 -3.48 -25.35 -8.34
N PHE A 393 -2.17 -25.34 -8.10
CA PHE A 393 -1.35 -26.53 -8.20
C PHE A 393 -1.60 -27.47 -7.01
N ALA A 394 -2.24 -28.60 -7.28
CA ALA A 394 -2.53 -29.63 -6.30
C ALA A 394 -2.26 -31.01 -6.90
N SER A 395 -1.65 -31.90 -6.11
CA SER A 395 -1.38 -33.29 -6.52
C SER A 395 -0.60 -33.42 -7.84
N GLY A 396 0.29 -32.45 -8.15
CA GLY A 396 1.12 -32.50 -9.36
C GLY A 396 0.47 -31.89 -10.62
N ALA A 397 -0.76 -31.37 -10.54
CA ALA A 397 -1.45 -30.74 -11.67
C ALA A 397 -2.08 -29.39 -11.26
N PHE A 398 -2.35 -28.53 -12.23
CA PHE A 398 -3.03 -27.23 -12.02
C PHE A 398 -4.17 -27.01 -13.03
N ASP A 399 -4.92 -25.93 -12.85
CA ASP A 399 -5.99 -25.52 -13.76
C ASP A 399 -5.49 -24.62 -14.89
N ALA A 400 -5.13 -25.19 -16.04
CA ALA A 400 -4.69 -24.38 -17.18
C ALA A 400 -5.80 -23.52 -17.79
N ARG A 401 -7.08 -23.88 -17.61
CA ARG A 401 -8.21 -23.11 -18.15
C ARG A 401 -8.39 -21.77 -17.44
N SER A 402 -8.20 -21.74 -16.11
CA SER A 402 -8.38 -20.51 -15.34
C SER A 402 -7.13 -19.65 -15.24
N ALA A 403 -5.97 -20.17 -15.64
CA ALA A 403 -4.69 -19.46 -15.68
C ALA A 403 -4.55 -18.63 -16.97
N THR A 404 -4.17 -17.36 -16.84
CA THR A 404 -3.92 -16.45 -17.97
C THR A 404 -2.76 -15.52 -17.69
N ILE A 405 -2.05 -15.07 -18.73
CA ILE A 405 -0.96 -14.07 -18.61
C ILE A 405 -1.48 -12.81 -17.92
N GLU A 406 -2.69 -12.37 -18.28
CA GLU A 406 -3.30 -11.15 -17.74
C GLU A 406 -3.48 -11.23 -16.22
N LYS A 407 -3.94 -12.38 -15.68
CA LYS A 407 -4.11 -12.57 -14.23
C LYS A 407 -2.77 -12.56 -13.52
N ASP A 408 -1.77 -13.24 -14.07
CA ASP A 408 -0.43 -13.28 -13.49
C ASP A 408 0.22 -11.89 -13.50
N MET A 409 0.16 -11.19 -14.62
CA MET A 409 0.71 -9.83 -14.76
C MET A 409 -0.03 -8.84 -13.86
N THR A 410 -1.36 -8.94 -13.75
CA THR A 410 -2.13 -8.10 -12.83
C THR A 410 -1.67 -8.31 -11.39
N ARG A 411 -1.52 -9.55 -10.94
CA ARG A 411 -1.02 -9.87 -9.59
C ARG A 411 0.40 -9.36 -9.38
N LEU A 412 1.31 -9.67 -10.31
CA LEU A 412 2.73 -9.30 -10.21
C LEU A 412 2.93 -7.78 -10.18
N LEU A 413 2.24 -7.04 -11.05
CA LEU A 413 2.34 -5.59 -11.10
C LEU A 413 1.65 -4.92 -9.90
N THR A 414 0.52 -5.48 -9.43
CA THR A 414 -0.13 -5.03 -8.18
C THR A 414 0.80 -5.23 -6.99
N ALA A 415 1.42 -6.41 -6.86
CA ALA A 415 2.39 -6.69 -5.81
C ALA A 415 3.65 -5.82 -5.93
N THR A 416 4.09 -5.51 -7.15
CA THR A 416 5.18 -4.58 -7.43
C THR A 416 4.84 -3.19 -6.91
N TRP A 417 3.64 -2.67 -7.20
CA TRP A 417 3.16 -1.39 -6.66
C TRP A 417 3.15 -1.39 -5.12
N ILE A 418 2.62 -2.46 -4.49
CA ILE A 418 2.59 -2.59 -3.03
C ILE A 418 4.02 -2.59 -2.46
N SER A 419 4.93 -3.34 -3.08
CA SER A 419 6.34 -3.41 -2.66
C SER A 419 7.04 -2.06 -2.77
N THR A 420 6.82 -1.35 -3.87
CA THR A 420 7.32 0.02 -4.07
C THR A 420 6.77 0.98 -3.02
N ALA A 421 5.46 0.95 -2.75
CA ALA A 421 4.84 1.75 -1.70
C ALA A 421 5.38 1.37 -0.30
N TYR A 422 5.72 0.12 -0.06
CA TYR A 422 6.17 -0.34 1.26
C TYR A 422 7.69 -0.43 1.41
N THR A 423 8.46 0.16 0.50
CA THR A 423 9.94 0.18 0.53
C THR A 423 10.50 0.53 1.90
N PHE A 424 10.13 1.70 2.46
CA PHE A 424 10.63 2.12 3.77
C PHE A 424 10.08 1.27 4.93
N ARG A 425 8.82 0.84 4.82
CA ARG A 425 8.22 -0.06 5.82
C ARG A 425 8.94 -1.40 5.87
N ASN A 426 9.43 -1.91 4.75
CA ASN A 426 10.15 -3.18 4.68
C ASN A 426 11.50 -3.11 5.38
N MET A 427 12.15 -1.95 5.47
CA MET A 427 13.37 -1.76 6.27
C MET A 427 13.18 -2.08 7.76
N LEU A 428 11.95 -2.04 8.29
CA LEU A 428 11.65 -2.39 9.68
C LEU A 428 11.36 -3.88 9.89
N MET A 429 11.22 -4.63 8.81
CA MET A 429 10.86 -6.05 8.82
C MET A 429 12.07 -6.96 8.62
N VAL A 430 13.25 -6.34 8.44
CA VAL A 430 14.52 -7.00 8.21
C VAL A 430 15.39 -6.78 9.45
N SER A 431 16.24 -7.76 9.77
CA SER A 431 17.16 -7.69 10.91
C SER A 431 18.56 -8.15 10.51
N ASP A 432 19.51 -7.91 11.40
CA ASP A 432 20.93 -8.27 11.28
C ASP A 432 21.22 -9.77 11.33
N GLN A 433 20.19 -10.63 11.42
CA GLN A 433 20.31 -12.08 11.53
C GLN A 433 21.11 -12.74 10.40
N GLN A 434 21.25 -12.08 9.24
CA GLN A 434 22.02 -12.60 8.10
C GLN A 434 23.51 -12.23 8.12
N SER A 435 24.01 -11.63 9.22
CA SER A 435 25.42 -11.17 9.33
C SER A 435 25.84 -10.16 8.25
N LEU A 436 24.87 -9.50 7.62
CA LEU A 436 25.09 -8.38 6.71
C LEU A 436 25.11 -7.07 7.51
N GLY A 437 25.97 -6.13 7.12
CA GLY A 437 26.04 -4.80 7.72
C GLY A 437 24.71 -4.03 7.64
N ASN A 438 24.63 -2.88 8.32
CA ASN A 438 23.46 -2.01 8.26
C ASN A 438 23.85 -0.58 7.85
N GLU A 439 23.54 -0.22 6.61
CA GLU A 439 23.77 1.10 6.02
C GLU A 439 22.85 2.20 6.58
N ALA A 440 21.91 1.85 7.46
CA ALA A 440 21.10 2.80 8.22
C ALA A 440 21.83 3.35 9.46
N LEU A 441 23.00 2.80 9.80
CA LEU A 441 23.83 3.25 10.93
C LEU A 441 24.92 4.21 10.44
N ASP A 442 25.38 5.08 11.34
CA ASP A 442 26.56 5.92 11.12
C ASP A 442 27.86 5.22 11.57
N ASP A 443 28.99 5.91 11.44
CA ASP A 443 30.31 5.40 11.82
C ASP A 443 30.41 5.02 13.31
N THR A 444 29.52 5.56 14.16
CA THR A 444 29.44 5.25 15.59
C THR A 444 28.51 4.08 15.92
N ARG A 445 27.93 3.43 14.90
CA ARG A 445 26.85 2.42 15.01
C ARG A 445 25.54 2.97 15.59
N ALA A 446 25.36 4.28 15.63
CA ALA A 446 24.09 4.90 15.98
C ALA A 446 23.21 5.02 14.73
N PRO A 447 21.87 5.04 14.85
CA PRO A 447 21.00 5.27 13.70
C PRO A 447 21.26 6.63 13.05
N GLN A 448 21.38 6.66 11.72
CA GLN A 448 21.55 7.90 10.98
C GLN A 448 20.39 8.87 11.21
N ARG A 449 20.72 10.15 11.29
CA ARG A 449 19.71 11.19 11.49
C ARG A 449 18.70 11.22 10.34
N GLY A 450 17.43 11.05 10.69
CA GLY A 450 16.30 11.16 9.77
C GLY A 450 15.99 9.88 8.99
N VAL A 451 16.68 8.77 9.28
CA VAL A 451 16.41 7.47 8.67
C VAL A 451 15.00 6.94 9.02
N ASP A 452 14.39 7.50 10.06
CA ASP A 452 13.05 7.23 10.58
C ASP A 452 11.96 8.19 10.10
N LEU A 453 12.26 9.10 9.16
CA LEU A 453 11.33 10.11 8.63
C LEU A 453 10.23 9.54 7.71
N PHE A 454 9.77 8.33 8.01
CA PHE A 454 8.60 7.69 7.45
C PHE A 454 7.70 7.16 8.57
N VAL A 455 6.46 6.83 8.23
CA VAL A 455 5.46 6.36 9.19
C VAL A 455 5.00 4.95 8.87
N VAL A 456 4.62 4.23 9.91
CA VAL A 456 4.06 2.88 9.81
C VAL A 456 2.76 2.75 10.57
N SER A 457 1.84 1.97 10.01
CA SER A 457 0.57 1.64 10.65
C SER A 457 0.76 0.51 11.66
N THR A 458 0.30 0.71 12.90
CA THR A 458 0.35 -0.28 13.97
C THR A 458 -0.82 -0.14 14.94
N PRO A 459 -1.47 -1.25 15.35
CA PRO A 459 -2.57 -1.20 16.31
C PRO A 459 -2.13 -0.78 17.73
N LYS A 460 -0.82 -0.72 18.00
CA LYS A 460 -0.25 -0.38 19.31
C LYS A 460 -0.17 1.13 19.56
N VAL A 461 -0.53 1.97 18.59
CA VAL A 461 -0.44 3.42 18.66
C VAL A 461 -1.78 4.06 18.28
N ALA A 462 -2.10 5.17 18.93
CA ALA A 462 -3.12 6.11 18.51
C ALA A 462 -2.44 7.41 18.05
N THR A 463 -2.78 7.88 16.85
CA THR A 463 -2.32 9.15 16.30
C THR A 463 -3.31 10.23 16.70
N LEU A 464 -2.83 11.28 17.37
CA LEU A 464 -3.62 12.39 17.85
C LEU A 464 -3.41 13.61 16.95
N ARG A 465 -4.49 14.33 16.63
CA ARG A 465 -4.43 15.60 15.92
C ARG A 465 -3.94 16.70 16.84
N LEU A 466 -2.84 17.36 16.47
CA LEU A 466 -2.26 18.42 17.28
C LEU A 466 -3.17 19.66 17.35
N SER A 467 -3.92 19.94 16.28
CA SER A 467 -4.88 21.04 16.23
C SER A 467 -5.94 20.93 17.34
N VAL A 468 -6.56 19.76 17.50
CA VAL A 468 -7.52 19.48 18.59
C VAL A 468 -6.81 19.48 19.95
N LEU A 469 -5.64 18.85 20.03
CA LEU A 469 -4.85 18.74 21.27
C LEU A 469 -4.47 20.11 21.86
N VAL A 470 -4.25 21.14 21.02
CA VAL A 470 -3.88 22.47 21.49
C VAL A 470 -5.10 23.39 21.64
N THR A 471 -6.02 23.36 20.67
CA THR A 471 -7.13 24.33 20.62
C THR A 471 -8.09 24.20 21.79
N ILE A 472 -8.45 22.98 22.19
CA ILE A 472 -9.45 22.76 23.25
C ILE A 472 -8.96 23.23 24.62
N PRO A 473 -7.73 22.89 25.08
CA PRO A 473 -7.20 23.45 26.32
C PRO A 473 -7.05 24.97 26.28
N VAL A 474 -6.61 25.54 25.16
CA VAL A 474 -6.40 27.00 25.03
C VAL A 474 -7.72 27.77 25.10
N LEU A 475 -8.81 27.25 24.54
CA LEU A 475 -10.12 27.90 24.64
C LEU A 475 -10.76 27.78 26.03
N LEU A 476 -10.26 26.88 26.88
CA LEU A 476 -10.79 26.64 28.22
C LEU A 476 -10.08 27.48 29.30
N VAL A 477 -8.85 27.93 29.02
CA VAL A 477 -8.08 28.88 29.82
C VAL A 477 -8.46 30.30 29.41
#